data_AF-A0A7X8AK96-F1
#
_entry.id   AF-A0A7X8AK96-F1
#
_cell.length_a   1.000
_cell.length_b   1.000
_cell.length_c   1.000
_cell.angle_alpha   90.00
_cell.angle_beta   90.00
_cell.angle_gamma   90.00
#
_symmetry.space_group_name_H-M   'P 1'
#
loop_
_entity.id
_entity.type
_entity.pdbx_description
1 polymer ?
#
loop_
_entity_poly.entity_id
_entity_poly.type
_entity_poly.pdbx_seq_one_letter_code
_entity_poly.pdbx_strand_id
1 'polypeptide(L)'
;MGKLAVTDGLARQLVAEMAPLVAHLTGWNLQLGDLRVRVLPRHRGYEEIVLGRMQAAGIRVDPDAPRNPIERLTEYMLEGNIAGAYNHGTREILVVRENVDDSNLDGLRLTLAHELVHRGQHVHHTHLFDRMDEVMRAAYGCGIEGRGTVAEAIRRLHEVDEVMTVMESHAGYVEREIKRLYLPRAVQESHFNLAALMFRVLGARKVAQYTDGIPAVARATRAGHIDALYRKLG
;
A
#
# COMPACT_ATOMS: atom_id res chain seq x y z
N MET A 1 11.34 -0.29 -27.13
CA MET A 1 11.91 0.48 -26.00
C MET A 1 12.64 -0.52 -25.10
N GLY A 2 13.83 -0.19 -24.60
CA GLY A 2 14.54 -1.06 -23.66
C GLY A 2 13.84 -1.08 -22.31
N LYS A 3 13.78 -2.23 -21.64
CA LYS A 3 13.21 -2.38 -20.29
C LYS A 3 13.99 -1.53 -19.29
N LEU A 4 13.30 -0.89 -18.35
CA LEU A 4 13.93 -0.09 -17.32
C LEU A 4 14.69 -1.01 -16.36
N ALA A 5 16.00 -0.83 -16.20
CA ALA A 5 16.78 -1.61 -15.23
C ALA A 5 16.52 -1.11 -13.80
N VAL A 6 15.46 -1.62 -13.16
CA VAL A 6 15.08 -1.22 -11.80
C VAL A 6 15.95 -1.94 -10.78
N THR A 7 16.77 -1.17 -10.07
CA THR A 7 17.68 -1.63 -9.01
C THR A 7 17.37 -0.95 -7.69
N ASP A 8 17.81 -1.54 -6.57
CA ASP A 8 17.68 -0.93 -5.24
C ASP A 8 18.28 0.48 -5.19
N GLY A 9 19.43 0.68 -5.85
CA GLY A 9 20.09 1.98 -5.94
C GLY A 9 19.23 3.01 -6.66
N LEU A 10 18.64 2.64 -7.81
CA LEU A 10 17.72 3.51 -8.53
C LEU A 10 16.48 3.83 -7.70
N ALA A 11 15.83 2.82 -7.11
CA ALA A 11 14.63 3.02 -6.30
C ALA A 11 14.89 3.96 -5.11
N ARG A 12 16.03 3.81 -4.42
CA ARG A 12 16.45 4.72 -3.34
C ARG A 12 16.67 6.15 -3.82
N GLN A 13 17.33 6.31 -4.96
CA GLN A 13 17.54 7.63 -5.55
C GLN A 13 16.19 8.30 -5.87
N LEU A 14 15.28 7.59 -6.51
CA LEU A 14 13.97 8.12 -6.86
C LEU A 14 13.12 8.44 -5.62
N VAL A 15 13.21 7.64 -4.56
CA VAL A 15 12.60 7.97 -3.25
C VAL A 15 13.14 9.28 -2.71
N ALA A 16 14.45 9.50 -2.76
CA ALA A 16 15.05 10.77 -2.33
C ALA A 16 14.62 11.96 -3.21
N GLU A 17 14.42 11.75 -4.52
CA GLU A 17 13.90 12.78 -5.43
C GLU A 17 12.43 13.13 -5.14
N MET A 18 11.59 12.14 -4.83
CA MET A 18 10.15 12.32 -4.65
C MET A 18 9.74 12.76 -3.25
N ALA A 19 10.52 12.41 -2.23
CA ALA A 19 10.19 12.74 -0.84
C ALA A 19 9.97 14.24 -0.59
N PRO A 20 10.76 15.19 -1.14
CA PRO A 20 10.49 16.62 -0.98
C PRO A 20 9.14 17.05 -1.57
N LEU A 21 8.73 16.49 -2.71
CA LEU A 21 7.43 16.80 -3.33
C LEU A 21 6.28 16.29 -2.47
N VAL A 22 6.39 15.05 -1.97
CA VAL A 22 5.39 14.46 -1.07
C VAL A 22 5.31 15.25 0.24
N ALA A 23 6.46 15.60 0.85
CA ALA A 23 6.51 16.40 2.06
C ALA A 23 5.90 17.80 1.86
N HIS A 24 6.15 18.44 0.70
CA HIS A 24 5.57 19.72 0.36
C HIS A 24 4.04 19.66 0.24
N LEU A 25 3.51 18.66 -0.47
CA LEU A 25 2.07 18.52 -0.72
C LEU A 25 1.28 18.05 0.51
N THR A 26 1.91 17.32 1.42
CA THR A 26 1.27 16.80 2.64
C THR A 26 1.52 17.66 3.87
N GLY A 27 2.60 18.45 3.89
CA GLY A 27 3.09 19.14 5.08
C GLY A 27 3.78 18.22 6.09
N TRP A 28 4.01 16.95 5.74
CA TRP A 28 4.53 15.94 6.66
C TRP A 28 6.04 15.76 6.56
N ASN A 29 6.66 15.50 7.71
CA ASN A 29 7.98 14.88 7.76
C ASN A 29 7.84 13.36 7.56
N LEU A 30 8.45 12.82 6.51
CA LEU A 30 8.34 11.40 6.14
C LEU A 30 9.30 10.48 6.92
N GLN A 31 10.22 11.05 7.71
CA GLN A 31 11.24 10.31 8.47
C GLN A 31 11.96 9.24 7.62
N LEU A 32 12.75 9.67 6.64
CA LEU A 32 13.40 8.73 5.70
C LEU A 32 14.59 7.96 6.31
N GLY A 33 15.11 8.39 7.45
CA GLY A 33 16.36 7.85 8.02
C GLY A 33 16.34 6.35 8.34
N ASP A 34 15.15 5.80 8.63
CA ASP A 34 14.92 4.38 8.88
C ASP A 34 14.06 3.70 7.80
N LEU A 35 13.73 4.41 6.72
CA LEU A 35 13.01 3.85 5.58
C LEU A 35 13.96 3.00 4.73
N ARG A 36 13.65 1.72 4.58
CA ARG A 36 14.38 0.85 3.64
C ARG A 36 13.65 0.80 2.30
N VAL A 37 14.40 0.57 1.24
CA VAL A 37 13.86 0.39 -0.12
C VAL A 37 14.54 -0.83 -0.73
N ARG A 38 13.72 -1.75 -1.26
CA ARG A 38 14.15 -3.00 -1.87
C ARG A 38 13.38 -3.23 -3.16
N VAL A 39 14.08 -3.69 -4.19
CA VAL A 39 13.49 -4.16 -5.44
C VAL A 39 13.46 -5.68 -5.42
N LEU A 40 12.28 -6.23 -5.62
CA LEU A 40 12.00 -7.65 -5.58
C LEU A 40 11.73 -8.17 -6.99
N PRO A 41 12.11 -9.43 -7.28
CA PRO A 41 11.58 -10.11 -8.45
C PRO A 41 10.11 -10.49 -8.21
N ARG A 42 9.32 -10.57 -9.29
CA ARG A 42 7.88 -10.85 -9.28
C ARG A 42 7.49 -12.05 -8.44
N HIS A 43 8.21 -13.16 -8.59
CA HIS A 43 7.95 -14.43 -7.89
C HIS A 43 8.19 -14.39 -6.37
N ARG A 44 8.66 -13.27 -5.83
CA ARG A 44 8.83 -13.03 -4.38
C ARG A 44 7.83 -12.02 -3.84
N GLY A 45 7.01 -11.44 -4.71
CA GLY A 45 6.10 -10.37 -4.32
C GLY A 45 5.09 -10.84 -3.27
N TYR A 46 4.56 -12.06 -3.41
CA TYR A 46 3.56 -12.58 -2.47
C TYR A 46 4.15 -12.77 -1.07
N GLU A 47 5.30 -13.44 -0.96
CA GLU A 47 5.95 -13.71 0.33
C GLU A 47 6.34 -12.41 1.03
N GLU A 48 7.00 -11.51 0.33
CA GLU A 48 7.57 -10.32 0.95
C GLU A 48 6.51 -9.25 1.26
N ILE A 49 5.46 -9.15 0.43
CA ILE A 49 4.42 -8.13 0.58
C ILE A 49 3.25 -8.67 1.42
N VAL A 50 2.69 -9.84 1.08
CA VAL A 50 1.50 -10.38 1.76
C VAL A 50 1.88 -11.08 3.04
N LEU A 51 2.72 -12.11 2.95
CA LEU A 51 3.10 -12.89 4.14
C LEU A 51 3.92 -12.03 5.09
N GLY A 52 4.85 -11.22 4.59
CA GLY A 52 5.59 -10.24 5.39
C GLY A 52 4.68 -9.26 6.13
N ARG A 53 3.58 -8.82 5.51
CA ARG A 53 2.58 -7.95 6.15
C ARG A 53 1.77 -8.68 7.24
N MET A 54 1.41 -9.94 6.99
CA MET A 54 0.72 -10.78 7.98
C MET A 54 1.64 -11.09 9.17
N GLN A 55 2.91 -11.40 8.94
CA GLN A 55 3.93 -11.60 9.99
C GLN A 55 4.11 -10.34 10.82
N ALA A 56 4.20 -9.17 10.17
CA ALA A 56 4.26 -7.88 10.86
C ALA A 56 3.04 -7.65 11.77
N ALA A 57 1.85 -8.07 11.32
CA ALA A 57 0.64 -8.04 12.15
C ALA A 57 0.61 -9.12 13.24
N GLY A 58 1.68 -9.90 13.43
CA GLY A 58 1.77 -10.96 14.44
C GLY A 58 1.00 -12.23 14.07
N ILE A 59 0.63 -12.40 12.80
CA ILE A 59 0.01 -13.63 12.30
C ILE A 59 1.11 -14.63 11.97
N ARG A 60 1.00 -15.86 12.48
CA ARG A 60 1.91 -16.94 12.13
C ARG A 60 1.60 -17.42 10.72
N VAL A 61 2.50 -17.16 9.79
CA VAL A 61 2.45 -17.69 8.42
C VAL A 61 3.73 -18.44 8.15
N ASP A 62 3.59 -19.59 7.51
CA ASP A 62 4.69 -20.40 7.02
C ASP A 62 4.83 -20.13 5.51
N PRO A 63 5.93 -19.50 5.06
CA PRO A 63 6.12 -19.16 3.64
C PRO A 63 6.23 -20.40 2.74
N ASP A 64 6.58 -21.56 3.31
CA ASP A 64 6.74 -22.81 2.57
C ASP A 64 5.49 -23.71 2.65
N ALA A 65 4.45 -23.29 3.38
CA ALA A 65 3.22 -24.06 3.49
C ALA A 65 2.46 -24.13 2.16
N PRO A 66 1.77 -25.26 1.87
CA PRO A 66 0.96 -25.39 0.67
C PRO A 66 -0.14 -24.32 0.61
N ARG A 67 -0.11 -23.49 -0.43
CA ARG A 67 -1.09 -22.41 -0.63
C ARG A 67 -2.47 -22.96 -0.99
N ASN A 68 -3.49 -22.47 -0.30
CA ASN A 68 -4.89 -22.78 -0.60
C ASN A 68 -5.35 -22.08 -1.91
N PRO A 69 -6.52 -22.46 -2.50
CA PRO A 69 -6.96 -21.87 -3.77
C PRO A 69 -7.13 -20.34 -3.77
N ILE A 70 -7.52 -19.74 -2.64
CA ILE A 70 -7.67 -18.28 -2.50
C ILE A 70 -6.29 -17.62 -2.43
N GLU A 71 -5.35 -18.21 -1.71
CA GLU A 71 -3.95 -17.76 -1.65
C GLU A 71 -3.28 -17.84 -3.02
N ARG A 72 -3.49 -18.93 -3.77
CA ARG A 72 -2.97 -19.07 -5.14
C ARG A 72 -3.57 -18.04 -6.10
N LEU A 73 -4.86 -17.77 -6.01
CA LEU A 73 -5.50 -16.72 -6.81
C LEU A 73 -4.92 -15.35 -6.44
N THR A 74 -4.74 -15.08 -5.15
CA THR A 74 -4.16 -13.82 -4.68
C THR A 74 -2.73 -13.66 -5.16
N GLU A 75 -1.89 -14.69 -5.01
CA GLU A 75 -0.53 -14.72 -5.51
C GLU A 75 -0.49 -14.39 -7.00
N TYR A 76 -1.28 -15.09 -7.82
CA TYR A 76 -1.36 -14.83 -9.26
C TYR A 76 -1.77 -13.37 -9.56
N MET A 77 -2.75 -12.84 -8.83
CA MET A 77 -3.17 -11.43 -8.98
C MET A 77 -2.08 -10.45 -8.55
N LEU A 78 -1.33 -10.75 -7.48
CA LEU A 78 -0.27 -9.90 -6.98
C LEU A 78 0.91 -9.87 -7.95
N GLU A 79 1.37 -11.05 -8.35
CA GLU A 79 2.48 -11.21 -9.28
C GLU A 79 2.22 -10.46 -10.58
N GLY A 80 0.97 -10.40 -11.04
CA GLY A 80 0.62 -9.68 -12.25
C GLY A 80 0.51 -8.15 -12.12
N ASN A 81 0.27 -7.59 -10.93
CA ASN A 81 -0.25 -6.22 -10.86
C ASN A 81 0.23 -5.31 -9.71
N ILE A 82 1.01 -5.80 -8.74
CA ILE A 82 1.58 -4.89 -7.72
C ILE A 82 2.89 -4.32 -8.23
N ALA A 83 2.95 -3.01 -8.42
CA ALA A 83 4.16 -2.30 -8.83
C ALA A 83 5.03 -1.89 -7.64
N GLY A 84 4.40 -1.52 -6.52
CA GLY A 84 5.09 -1.23 -5.27
C GLY A 84 4.18 -1.37 -4.06
N ALA A 85 4.76 -1.42 -2.87
CA ALA A 85 4.03 -1.44 -1.62
C ALA A 85 4.87 -0.90 -0.47
N TYR A 86 4.29 -0.01 0.33
CA TYR A 86 4.81 0.34 1.65
C TYR A 86 4.35 -0.67 2.70
N ASN A 87 5.30 -1.27 3.40
CA ASN A 87 5.06 -2.13 4.56
C ASN A 87 5.48 -1.39 5.83
N HIS A 88 4.51 -1.01 6.66
CA HIS A 88 4.78 -0.28 7.91
C HIS A 88 5.46 -1.12 8.98
N GLY A 89 5.20 -2.43 9.01
CA GLY A 89 5.76 -3.32 10.02
C GLY A 89 7.28 -3.49 9.86
N THR A 90 7.76 -3.49 8.62
CA THR A 90 9.19 -3.54 8.30
C THR A 90 9.79 -2.18 7.95
N ARG A 91 8.95 -1.14 7.81
CA ARG A 91 9.32 0.22 7.38
C ARG A 91 10.06 0.18 6.03
N GLU A 92 9.52 -0.57 5.09
CA GLU A 92 10.12 -0.75 3.76
C GLU A 92 9.17 -0.30 2.65
N ILE A 93 9.72 0.29 1.59
CA ILE A 93 9.08 0.33 0.27
C ILE A 93 9.64 -0.83 -0.54
N LEU A 94 8.75 -1.71 -0.97
CA LEU A 94 9.04 -2.84 -1.84
C LEU A 94 8.60 -2.47 -3.26
N VAL A 95 9.46 -2.65 -4.25
CA VAL A 95 9.15 -2.43 -5.67
C VAL A 95 9.25 -3.75 -6.41
N VAL A 96 8.23 -4.13 -7.16
CA VAL A 96 8.26 -5.37 -7.95
C VAL A 96 8.78 -5.06 -9.35
N ARG A 97 10.02 -5.47 -9.64
CA ARG A 97 10.78 -5.08 -10.84
C ARG A 97 9.98 -5.27 -12.11
N GLU A 98 9.47 -6.46 -12.35
CA GLU A 98 8.84 -6.84 -13.61
C GLU A 98 7.47 -6.20 -13.80
N ASN A 99 6.86 -5.65 -12.75
CA ASN A 99 5.55 -5.00 -12.83
C ASN A 99 5.65 -3.49 -13.08
N VAL A 100 6.85 -2.93 -12.95
CA VAL A 100 7.15 -1.55 -13.37
C VAL A 100 7.90 -1.50 -14.70
N ASP A 101 8.20 -2.64 -15.32
CA ASP A 101 8.91 -2.74 -16.61
C ASP A 101 8.20 -1.98 -17.75
N ASP A 102 6.86 -1.96 -17.73
CA ASP A 102 6.02 -1.31 -18.74
C ASP A 102 5.70 0.15 -18.37
N SER A 103 6.06 0.58 -17.16
CA SER A 103 6.04 1.99 -16.76
C SER A 103 7.30 2.70 -17.24
N ASN A 104 7.19 3.99 -17.57
CA ASN A 104 8.39 4.81 -17.77
C ASN A 104 8.98 5.24 -16.42
N LEU A 105 10.18 5.84 -16.43
CA LEU A 105 10.85 6.29 -15.20
C LEU A 105 9.96 7.23 -14.37
N ASP A 106 9.16 8.06 -15.01
CA ASP A 106 8.24 8.97 -14.36
C ASP A 106 7.04 8.23 -13.74
N GLY A 107 6.57 7.13 -14.34
CA GLY A 107 5.59 6.22 -13.72
C GLY A 107 6.11 5.54 -12.46
N LEU A 108 7.38 5.11 -12.47
CA LEU A 108 8.03 4.58 -11.26
C LEU A 108 8.14 5.65 -10.17
N ARG A 109 8.48 6.89 -10.52
CA ARG A 109 8.46 8.03 -9.59
C ARG A 109 7.09 8.24 -8.95
N LEU A 110 6.01 8.17 -9.73
CA LEU A 110 4.65 8.28 -9.21
C LEU A 110 4.30 7.13 -8.25
N THR A 111 4.60 5.89 -8.61
CA THR A 111 4.42 4.74 -7.72
C THR A 111 5.15 4.95 -6.39
N LEU A 112 6.42 5.36 -6.43
CA LEU A 112 7.20 5.63 -5.22
C LEU A 112 6.65 6.81 -4.41
N ALA A 113 6.12 7.84 -5.07
CA ALA A 113 5.46 8.96 -4.40
C ALA A 113 4.18 8.52 -3.67
N HIS A 114 3.38 7.64 -4.26
CA HIS A 114 2.21 7.02 -3.63
C HIS A 114 2.61 6.27 -2.35
N GLU A 115 3.61 5.40 -2.43
CA GLU A 115 4.10 4.65 -1.26
C GLU A 115 4.71 5.56 -0.18
N LEU A 116 5.34 6.67 -0.58
CA LEU A 116 5.84 7.68 0.36
C LEU A 116 4.71 8.40 1.10
N VAL A 117 3.53 8.54 0.51
CA VAL A 117 2.36 9.07 1.23
C VAL A 117 1.93 8.06 2.31
N HIS A 118 1.91 6.77 2.03
CA HIS A 118 1.64 5.73 3.04
C HIS A 118 2.67 5.74 4.17
N ARG A 119 3.95 5.98 3.84
CA ARG A 119 4.98 6.23 4.86
C ARG A 119 4.63 7.43 5.73
N GLY A 120 4.26 8.56 5.13
CA GLY A 120 3.82 9.75 5.88
C GLY A 120 2.62 9.47 6.79
N GLN A 121 1.60 8.77 6.27
CA GLN A 121 0.44 8.35 7.05
C GLN A 121 0.84 7.52 8.26
N HIS A 122 1.79 6.59 8.10
CA HIS A 122 2.26 5.75 9.20
C HIS A 122 3.01 6.55 10.29
N VAL A 123 3.82 7.53 9.88
CA VAL A 123 4.58 8.37 10.81
C VAL A 123 3.64 9.27 11.63
N HIS A 124 2.62 9.85 11.01
CA HIS A 124 1.76 10.85 11.65
C HIS A 124 0.48 10.26 12.27
N HIS A 125 0.08 9.05 11.86
CA HIS A 125 -1.15 8.39 12.31
C HIS A 125 -0.93 6.91 12.65
N THR A 126 0.13 6.60 13.40
CA THR A 126 0.54 5.23 13.74
C THR A 126 -0.60 4.38 14.33
N HIS A 127 -1.45 4.97 15.18
CA HIS A 127 -2.60 4.30 15.78
C HIS A 127 -3.57 3.68 14.75
N LEU A 128 -3.72 4.27 13.56
CA LEU A 128 -4.54 3.68 12.50
C LEU A 128 -3.91 2.40 11.95
N PHE A 129 -2.59 2.35 11.88
CA PHE A 129 -1.86 1.16 11.45
C PHE A 129 -1.88 0.05 12.50
N ASP A 130 -1.73 0.41 13.78
CA ASP A 130 -1.90 -0.55 14.88
C ASP A 130 -3.31 -1.15 14.86
N ARG A 131 -4.34 -0.31 14.64
CA ARG A 131 -5.73 -0.76 14.52
C ARG A 131 -5.95 -1.69 13.33
N MET A 132 -5.34 -1.40 12.18
CA MET A 132 -5.37 -2.30 11.03
C MET A 132 -4.73 -3.66 11.36
N ASP A 133 -3.60 -3.68 12.06
CA ASP A 133 -2.92 -4.92 12.46
C ASP A 133 -3.80 -5.78 13.37
N GLU A 134 -4.45 -5.14 14.35
CA GLU A 134 -5.41 -5.80 15.24
C GLU A 134 -6.58 -6.42 14.46
N VAL A 135 -7.19 -5.65 13.56
CA VAL A 135 -8.35 -6.09 12.78
C VAL A 135 -7.97 -7.23 11.84
N MET A 136 -6.81 -7.15 11.16
CA MET A 136 -6.33 -8.25 10.33
C MET A 136 -6.07 -9.51 11.14
N ARG A 137 -5.43 -9.40 12.32
CA ARG A 137 -5.18 -10.54 13.22
C ARG A 137 -6.49 -11.18 13.69
N ALA A 138 -7.47 -10.36 14.07
CA ALA A 138 -8.79 -10.83 14.48
C ALA A 138 -9.54 -11.51 13.33
N ALA A 139 -9.53 -10.90 12.13
CA ALA A 139 -10.16 -11.45 10.94
C ALA A 139 -9.54 -12.79 10.53
N TYR A 140 -8.21 -12.89 10.56
CA TYR A 140 -7.49 -14.14 10.28
C TYR A 140 -7.85 -15.22 11.31
N GLY A 141 -7.87 -14.88 12.61
CA GLY A 141 -8.26 -15.82 13.66
C GLY A 141 -9.68 -16.37 13.49
N CYS A 142 -10.63 -15.53 13.10
CA CYS A 142 -12.01 -15.95 12.83
C CYS A 142 -12.14 -16.77 11.53
N GLY A 143 -11.51 -16.32 10.44
CA GLY A 143 -11.74 -16.88 9.10
C GLY A 143 -10.89 -18.11 8.77
N ILE A 144 -9.67 -18.19 9.31
CA ILE A 144 -8.67 -19.21 8.94
C ILE A 144 -8.36 -20.13 10.13
N GLU A 145 -8.12 -19.58 11.31
CA GLU A 145 -7.77 -20.41 12.50
C GLU A 145 -8.99 -21.04 13.19
N GLY A 146 -10.20 -20.83 12.66
CA GLY A 146 -11.43 -21.43 13.18
C GLY A 146 -11.85 -20.94 14.58
N ARG A 147 -11.32 -19.80 15.05
CA ARG A 147 -11.70 -19.19 16.35
C ARG A 147 -13.02 -18.42 16.27
N GLY A 148 -13.70 -18.46 15.13
CA GLY A 148 -14.95 -17.79 14.84
C GLY A 148 -15.49 -18.22 13.48
N THR A 149 -16.37 -17.39 12.91
CA THR A 149 -16.98 -17.61 11.60
C THR A 149 -16.36 -16.72 10.52
N VAL A 150 -16.47 -17.14 9.26
CA VAL A 150 -16.11 -16.30 8.09
C VAL A 150 -16.91 -14.99 8.09
N ALA A 151 -18.17 -15.01 8.50
CA ALA A 151 -19.01 -13.81 8.61
C ALA A 151 -18.47 -12.82 9.65
N GLU A 152 -17.92 -13.31 10.77
CA GLU A 152 -17.24 -12.47 11.76
C GLU A 152 -15.93 -11.92 11.20
N ALA A 153 -15.16 -12.71 10.46
CA ALA A 153 -13.94 -12.24 9.80
C ALA A 153 -14.23 -11.06 8.85
N ILE A 154 -15.26 -11.19 7.99
CA ILE A 154 -15.70 -10.13 7.08
C ILE A 154 -16.14 -8.89 7.87
N ARG A 155 -16.91 -9.08 8.95
CA ARG A 155 -17.36 -7.97 9.80
C ARG A 155 -16.20 -7.23 10.44
N ARG A 156 -15.17 -7.94 10.91
CA ARG A 156 -13.94 -7.33 11.42
C ARG A 156 -13.27 -6.48 10.36
N LEU A 157 -13.13 -7.02 9.15
CA LEU A 157 -12.50 -6.29 8.05
C LEU A 157 -13.23 -4.99 7.69
N HIS A 158 -14.56 -4.97 7.73
CA HIS A 158 -15.32 -3.73 7.53
C HIS A 158 -15.04 -2.65 8.59
N GLU A 159 -14.49 -2.98 9.77
CA GLU A 159 -14.13 -1.99 10.81
C GLU A 159 -13.04 -1.01 10.34
N VAL A 160 -12.25 -1.34 9.31
CA VAL A 160 -11.16 -0.49 8.79
C VAL A 160 -11.39 -0.02 7.36
N ASP A 161 -12.54 -0.32 6.75
CA ASP A 161 -12.84 0.04 5.36
C ASP A 161 -12.76 1.55 5.12
N GLU A 162 -13.30 2.35 6.03
CA GLU A 162 -13.29 3.81 5.93
C GLU A 162 -11.86 4.36 6.00
N VAL A 163 -11.07 3.88 6.96
CA VAL A 163 -9.65 4.22 7.13
C VAL A 163 -8.87 3.91 5.85
N MET A 164 -8.98 2.69 5.33
CA MET A 164 -8.29 2.29 4.09
C MET A 164 -8.69 3.18 2.92
N THR A 165 -9.99 3.46 2.79
CA THR A 165 -10.54 4.22 1.68
C THR A 165 -10.02 5.66 1.70
N VAL A 166 -9.93 6.26 2.88
CA VAL A 166 -9.33 7.58 3.07
C VAL A 166 -7.84 7.59 2.77
N MET A 167 -7.09 6.64 3.32
CA MET A 167 -5.63 6.55 3.14
C MET A 167 -5.25 6.47 1.67
N GLU A 168 -5.94 5.62 0.93
CA GLU A 168 -5.66 5.34 -0.47
C GLU A 168 -6.13 6.49 -1.37
N SER A 169 -7.27 7.10 -1.02
CA SER A 169 -7.73 8.32 -1.69
C SER A 169 -6.76 9.48 -1.51
N HIS A 170 -6.10 9.59 -0.34
CA HIS A 170 -5.12 10.63 -0.09
C HIS A 170 -3.82 10.38 -0.86
N ALA A 171 -3.31 9.14 -0.85
CA ALA A 171 -2.14 8.76 -1.64
C ALA A 171 -2.37 9.00 -3.14
N GLY A 172 -3.51 8.56 -3.68
CA GLY A 172 -3.88 8.82 -5.08
C GLY A 172 -4.18 10.30 -5.39
N TYR A 173 -4.61 11.10 -4.40
CA TYR A 173 -4.73 12.55 -4.59
C TYR A 173 -3.35 13.19 -4.79
N VAL A 174 -2.38 12.88 -3.91
CA VAL A 174 -1.01 13.41 -3.99
C VAL A 174 -0.31 12.92 -5.26
N GLU A 175 -0.45 11.64 -5.61
CA GLU A 175 0.09 11.06 -6.85
C GLU A 175 -0.39 11.84 -8.08
N ARG A 176 -1.70 12.14 -8.16
CA ARG A 176 -2.28 12.91 -9.28
C ARG A 176 -1.82 14.36 -9.30
N GLU A 177 -1.67 15.02 -8.16
CA GLU A 177 -1.10 16.36 -8.11
C GLU A 177 0.34 16.36 -8.62
N ILE A 178 1.15 15.38 -8.22
CA ILE A 178 2.53 15.24 -8.70
C ILE A 178 2.56 14.99 -10.21
N LYS A 179 1.73 14.08 -10.71
CA LYS A 179 1.59 13.82 -12.15
C LYS A 179 1.22 15.09 -12.91
N ARG A 180 0.21 15.83 -12.43
CA ARG A 180 -0.29 17.04 -13.08
C ARG A 180 0.75 18.16 -13.11
N LEU A 181 1.48 18.37 -12.01
CA LEU A 181 2.37 19.52 -11.83
C LEU A 181 3.80 19.27 -12.31
N TYR A 182 4.32 18.06 -12.13
CA TYR A 182 5.74 17.77 -12.29
C TYR A 182 6.03 16.66 -13.30
N LEU A 183 5.15 15.65 -13.41
CA LEU A 183 5.38 14.45 -14.23
C LEU A 183 4.25 14.19 -15.26
N PRO A 184 3.90 15.15 -16.13
CA PRO A 184 2.71 15.04 -17.00
C PRO A 184 2.81 13.93 -18.05
N ARG A 185 4.03 13.43 -18.32
CA ARG A 185 4.29 12.34 -19.28
C ARG A 185 4.46 10.98 -18.60
N ALA A 186 4.17 10.87 -17.31
CA ALA A 186 4.25 9.61 -16.59
C ALA A 186 3.26 8.59 -17.15
N VAL A 187 3.79 7.43 -17.51
CA VAL A 187 3.03 6.24 -17.91
C VAL A 187 3.21 5.22 -16.81
N GLN A 188 2.11 4.89 -16.13
CA GLN A 188 2.05 3.98 -14.99
C GLN A 188 1.10 2.84 -15.36
N GLU A 189 1.61 1.61 -15.28
CA GLU A 189 0.80 0.39 -15.35
C GLU A 189 -0.13 0.32 -14.13
N SER A 190 -1.21 -0.45 -14.25
CA SER A 190 -2.25 -0.49 -13.21
C SER A 190 -1.68 -1.02 -11.89
N HIS A 191 -1.57 -0.16 -10.87
CA HIS A 191 -1.08 -0.53 -9.54
C HIS A 191 -2.21 -1.09 -8.68
N PHE A 192 -1.98 -2.26 -8.06
CA PHE A 192 -2.89 -2.79 -7.04
C PHE A 192 -2.53 -2.33 -5.63
N ASN A 193 -3.55 -1.84 -4.94
CA ASN A 193 -3.53 -1.50 -3.53
C ASN A 193 -3.41 -2.74 -2.62
N LEU A 194 -2.44 -2.72 -1.69
CA LEU A 194 -2.15 -3.79 -0.73
C LEU A 194 -3.33 -4.12 0.21
N ALA A 195 -4.05 -3.10 0.68
CA ALA A 195 -5.22 -3.29 1.54
C ALA A 195 -6.34 -4.05 0.83
N ALA A 196 -6.60 -3.71 -0.44
CA ALA A 196 -7.60 -4.41 -1.25
C ALA A 196 -7.23 -5.89 -1.42
N LEU A 197 -5.93 -6.17 -1.53
CA LEU A 197 -5.41 -7.52 -1.60
C LEU A 197 -5.57 -8.28 -0.28
N MET A 198 -5.24 -7.65 0.87
CA MET A 198 -5.39 -8.28 2.20
C MET A 198 -6.82 -8.73 2.46
N PHE A 199 -7.80 -7.91 2.07
CA PHE A 199 -9.21 -8.27 2.20
C PHE A 199 -9.56 -9.51 1.37
N ARG A 200 -9.05 -9.61 0.13
CA ARG A 200 -9.29 -10.76 -0.74
C ARG A 200 -8.68 -12.05 -0.20
N VAL A 201 -7.45 -11.99 0.35
CA VAL A 201 -6.81 -13.14 1.02
C VAL A 201 -7.70 -13.66 2.15
N LEU A 202 -8.27 -12.74 2.92
CA LEU A 202 -9.13 -13.07 4.05
C LEU A 202 -10.59 -13.38 3.66
N GLY A 203 -10.85 -13.59 2.35
CA GLY A 203 -12.16 -14.00 1.84
C GLY A 203 -13.19 -12.88 1.75
N ALA A 204 -12.82 -11.64 2.05
CA ALA A 204 -13.69 -10.48 1.90
C ALA A 204 -13.60 -9.92 0.47
N ARG A 205 -14.76 -9.76 -0.17
CA ARG A 205 -14.88 -8.92 -1.37
C ARG A 205 -14.78 -7.47 -0.92
N LYS A 206 -13.62 -6.83 -1.05
CA LYS A 206 -13.58 -5.36 -0.99
C LYS A 206 -14.45 -4.82 -2.12
N VAL A 207 -15.53 -4.13 -1.77
CA VAL A 207 -16.61 -3.76 -2.71
C VAL A 207 -16.25 -2.56 -3.58
N ALA A 208 -15.17 -1.84 -3.30
CA ALA A 208 -14.67 -0.92 -4.31
C ALA A 208 -13.15 -0.89 -4.46
N GLN A 209 -12.75 -1.00 -5.73
CA GLN A 209 -11.70 -0.16 -6.27
C GLN A 209 -12.14 1.29 -6.02
N TYR A 210 -11.79 1.87 -4.87
CA TYR A 210 -12.22 3.23 -4.55
C TYR A 210 -11.40 4.20 -5.38
N THR A 211 -12.04 4.58 -6.49
CA THR A 211 -11.93 5.83 -7.22
C THR A 211 -11.15 6.90 -6.46
N ASP A 212 -9.90 7.11 -6.84
CA ASP A 212 -9.47 8.41 -7.36
C ASP A 212 -10.14 9.63 -6.70
N GLY A 213 -9.94 9.79 -5.40
CA GLY A 213 -10.27 11.02 -4.67
C GLY A 213 -11.73 11.13 -4.26
N ILE A 214 -12.04 10.62 -3.07
CA ILE A 214 -13.17 11.10 -2.28
C ILE A 214 -13.08 12.64 -2.24
N PRO A 215 -14.13 13.39 -2.65
CA PRO A 215 -14.09 14.85 -2.67
C PRO A 215 -13.74 15.46 -1.31
N ALA A 216 -14.09 14.77 -0.21
CA ALA A 216 -13.72 15.17 1.15
C ALA A 216 -12.19 15.18 1.36
N VAL A 217 -11.47 14.19 0.85
CA VAL A 217 -10.00 14.14 0.92
C VAL A 217 -9.40 15.27 0.11
N ALA A 218 -9.81 15.46 -1.15
CA ALA A 218 -9.31 16.55 -1.99
C ALA A 218 -9.62 17.94 -1.41
N ARG A 219 -10.74 18.12 -0.71
CA ARG A 219 -11.04 19.36 0.03
C ARG A 219 -10.15 19.51 1.26
N ALA A 220 -9.99 18.46 2.06
CA ALA A 220 -9.19 18.48 3.27
C ALA A 220 -7.71 18.74 2.97
N THR A 221 -7.13 18.08 1.96
CA THR A 221 -5.74 18.28 1.56
C THR A 221 -5.51 19.72 1.06
N ARG A 222 -6.36 20.24 0.17
CA ARG A 222 -6.24 21.64 -0.31
C ARG A 222 -6.42 22.69 0.79
N ALA A 223 -7.22 22.38 1.80
CA ALA A 223 -7.44 23.27 2.94
C ALA A 223 -6.35 23.15 4.02
N GLY A 224 -5.36 22.26 3.87
CA GLY A 224 -4.35 22.00 4.91
C GLY A 224 -4.90 21.31 6.16
N HIS A 225 -6.02 20.60 6.03
CA HIS A 225 -6.76 19.97 7.14
C HIS A 225 -6.83 18.45 7.02
N ILE A 226 -5.90 17.83 6.29
CA ILE A 226 -5.92 16.38 6.08
C ILE A 226 -5.81 15.60 7.39
N ASP A 227 -5.01 16.08 8.35
CA ASP A 227 -4.90 15.45 9.68
C ASP A 227 -6.22 15.46 10.46
N ALA A 228 -7.09 16.46 10.23
CA ALA A 228 -8.39 16.52 10.88
C ALA A 228 -9.33 15.42 10.37
N LEU A 229 -9.11 14.94 9.14
CA LEU A 229 -9.86 13.83 8.58
C LEU A 229 -9.37 12.51 9.18
N TYR A 230 -8.06 12.32 9.35
CA TYR A 230 -7.51 11.14 10.04
C TYR A 230 -7.86 11.08 11.52
N ARG A 231 -7.87 12.21 12.24
CA ARG A 231 -8.27 12.26 13.67
C ARG A 231 -9.71 11.83 13.94
N LYS A 232 -10.59 11.85 12.93
CA LYS A 232 -11.97 11.37 13.08
C LYS A 232 -12.11 9.86 12.92
N LEU A 233 -11.06 9.20 12.43
CA LEU A 233 -11.04 7.78 12.08
C LEU A 233 -10.32 6.91 13.12
N GLY A 234 -9.61 7.53 14.07
CA GLY A 234 -8.97 6.90 15.21
C GLY A 234 -9.79 7.07 16.47
#